data_AF-A0AAN8USR7-F1
#
_entry.id   AF-A0AAN8USR7-F1
#
_cell.length_a   1.000
_cell.length_b   1.000
_cell.length_c   1.000
_cell.angle_alpha   90.00
_cell.angle_beta   90.00
_cell.angle_gamma   90.00
#
_symmetry.space_group_name_H-M   'P 1'
#
loop_
_entity.id
_entity.type
_entity.pdbx_description
1 polymer ?
#
loop_
_entity_poly.entity_id
_entity_poly.type
_entity_poly.pdbx_seq_one_letter_code
_entity_poly.pdbx_strand_id
1 'polypeptide(L)'
;MISNGVALKFVSSSPNPLFQSQFLNRKKAHFETGRPLKIRIRGERVTEIRVCVNRTCRRQGSFETLEVLSGVSPPNIAVKSCGCLGRCGAGPNLVVLPNGVFIGHCGTAAKAAQVLMDFCGLSTSEEASNCLAALALRKKAEEEFLKGNFSDSELLLTQIVAILEVPPYDDSPYHELHFGQYHHHALSE
;
A
#
# COMPACT_ATOMS: atom_id res chain seq x y z
N MET A 1 51.58 -24.68 -2.53
CA MET A 1 51.53 -23.21 -2.73
C MET A 1 50.77 -22.96 -4.02
N ILE A 2 49.47 -22.65 -3.93
CA ILE A 2 48.52 -22.68 -5.06
C ILE A 2 47.71 -21.38 -5.10
N SER A 3 47.70 -20.78 -6.30
CA SER A 3 46.68 -19.91 -6.93
C SER A 3 46.46 -18.44 -6.52
N ASN A 4 47.07 -17.55 -7.30
CA ASN A 4 46.43 -16.59 -8.23
C ASN A 4 45.06 -16.00 -7.84
N GLY A 5 45.06 -14.78 -7.30
CA GLY A 5 43.89 -13.92 -7.14
C GLY A 5 43.63 -13.08 -8.39
N VAL A 6 42.51 -13.32 -9.06
CA VAL A 6 41.97 -12.45 -10.12
C VAL A 6 41.18 -11.32 -9.45
N ALA A 7 41.71 -10.10 -9.51
CA ALA A 7 40.99 -8.89 -9.11
C ALA A 7 39.97 -8.53 -10.22
N LEU A 8 38.69 -8.81 -9.97
CA LEU A 8 37.58 -8.29 -10.76
C LEU A 8 37.48 -6.77 -10.56
N LYS A 9 37.88 -6.03 -11.60
CA LYS A 9 37.64 -4.58 -11.72
C LYS A 9 36.14 -4.34 -11.88
N PHE A 10 35.49 -3.84 -10.82
CA PHE A 10 34.16 -3.25 -10.94
C PHE A 10 34.27 -1.94 -11.72
N VAL A 11 33.68 -1.90 -12.91
CA VAL A 11 33.45 -0.66 -13.67
C VAL A 11 32.42 0.15 -12.89
N SER A 12 32.89 1.24 -12.27
CA SER A 12 32.04 2.24 -11.65
C SER A 12 31.35 3.05 -12.74
N SER A 13 30.10 2.69 -13.06
CA SER A 13 29.23 3.52 -13.88
C SER A 13 28.86 4.77 -13.08
N SER A 14 29.54 5.88 -13.36
CA SER A 14 29.30 7.20 -12.77
C SER A 14 27.83 7.62 -12.92
N PRO A 15 27.16 8.10 -11.86
CA PRO A 15 25.82 8.69 -12.01
C PRO A 15 25.91 10.04 -12.74
N ASN A 16 25.00 10.23 -13.71
CA ASN A 16 24.83 11.46 -14.48
C ASN A 16 24.66 12.70 -13.58
N PRO A 17 25.36 13.83 -13.85
CA PRO A 17 25.34 15.03 -13.02
C PRO A 17 24.07 15.90 -13.14
N LEU A 18 23.04 15.46 -13.87
CA LEU A 18 21.80 16.23 -14.08
C LEU A 18 20.70 15.96 -13.04
N PHE A 19 20.89 15.04 -12.09
CA PHE A 19 19.86 14.68 -11.11
C PHE A 19 19.99 15.41 -9.76
N GLN A 20 20.90 16.39 -9.63
CA GLN A 20 21.30 16.96 -8.34
C GLN A 20 20.79 18.38 -8.08
N SER A 21 20.14 19.04 -9.04
CA SER A 21 19.76 20.46 -8.91
C SER A 21 18.35 20.74 -8.37
N GLN A 22 17.51 19.72 -8.11
CA GLN A 22 16.16 19.94 -7.56
C GLN A 22 16.06 19.77 -6.02
N PHE A 23 17.19 19.50 -5.34
CA PHE A 23 17.18 19.09 -3.93
C PHE A 23 17.34 20.21 -2.90
N LEU A 24 17.44 21.48 -3.32
CA LEU A 24 17.74 22.60 -2.40
C LEU A 24 16.78 23.78 -2.59
N ASN A 25 15.46 23.57 -2.44
CA ASN A 25 14.54 24.63 -1.96
C ASN A 25 13.11 24.13 -1.76
N ARG A 26 12.89 23.23 -0.81
CA ARG A 26 11.56 23.04 -0.22
C ARG A 26 11.63 23.29 1.28
N LYS A 27 10.92 24.34 1.70
CA LYS A 27 10.70 24.73 3.09
C LYS A 27 10.36 23.49 3.91
N LYS A 28 11.12 23.26 4.99
CA LYS A 28 10.90 22.17 5.94
C LYS A 28 9.50 22.33 6.55
N ALA A 29 8.54 21.53 6.13
CA ALA A 29 7.34 21.30 6.92
C ALA A 29 7.74 20.40 8.09
N HIS A 30 7.93 20.99 9.26
CA HIS A 30 8.14 20.27 10.50
C HIS A 30 6.82 19.63 10.93
N PHE A 31 6.84 18.31 11.15
CA PHE A 31 5.75 17.52 11.70
C PHE A 31 5.82 17.64 13.23
N GLU A 32 5.16 18.66 13.78
CA GLU A 32 4.87 18.73 15.22
C GLU A 32 3.44 18.25 15.47
N THR A 33 3.33 17.40 16.47
CA THR A 33 2.17 16.61 16.89
C THR A 33 0.86 17.41 16.98
N GLY A 34 -0.22 16.87 16.40
CA GLY A 34 -1.59 17.14 16.87
C GLY A 34 -2.53 17.98 16.00
N ARG A 35 -2.19 18.34 14.75
CA ARG A 35 -3.15 18.99 13.84
C ARG A 35 -3.50 18.07 12.66
N PRO A 36 -4.79 17.89 12.32
CA PRO A 36 -5.18 17.14 11.13
C PRO A 36 -4.54 17.82 9.93
N LEU A 37 -3.68 17.07 9.24
CA LEU A 37 -2.95 17.52 8.08
C LEU A 37 -3.98 17.75 6.98
N LYS A 38 -4.52 18.98 6.89
CA LYS A 38 -5.19 19.48 5.69
C LYS A 38 -4.11 19.69 4.63
N ILE A 39 -3.49 18.59 4.19
CA ILE A 39 -2.62 18.57 3.03
C ILE A 39 -3.54 18.99 1.89
N ARG A 40 -3.38 20.23 1.42
CA ARG A 40 -3.90 20.65 0.13
C ARG A 40 -3.14 19.85 -0.92
N ILE A 41 -3.57 18.60 -1.13
CA ILE A 41 -3.13 17.78 -2.25
C ILE A 41 -3.55 18.57 -3.49
N ARG A 42 -2.57 19.15 -4.19
CA ARG A 42 -2.81 19.85 -5.46
C ARG A 42 -3.18 18.79 -6.49
N GLY A 43 -4.45 18.41 -6.58
CA GLY A 43 -5.06 17.67 -7.70
C GLY A 43 -4.49 16.29 -8.08
N GLU A 44 -3.32 15.90 -7.60
CA GLU A 44 -2.63 14.67 -7.96
C GLU A 44 -2.90 13.60 -6.91
N ARG A 45 -3.63 12.57 -7.34
CA ARG A 45 -3.92 11.39 -6.53
C ARG A 45 -2.62 10.67 -6.20
N VAL A 46 -2.53 10.12 -4.98
CA VAL A 46 -1.40 9.27 -4.60
C VAL A 46 -1.39 8.02 -5.45
N THR A 47 -0.22 7.70 -5.99
CA THR A 47 -0.03 6.53 -6.86
C THR A 47 1.01 5.56 -6.32
N GLU A 48 1.94 6.03 -5.48
CA GLU A 48 3.03 5.20 -4.97
C GLU A 48 3.48 5.65 -3.58
N ILE A 49 3.71 4.68 -2.68
CA ILE A 49 4.36 4.85 -1.39
C ILE A 49 5.66 4.06 -1.40
N ARG A 50 6.78 4.72 -1.07
CA ARG A 50 8.08 4.05 -0.94
C ARG A 50 8.53 4.01 0.52
N VAL A 51 8.86 2.80 0.98
CA VAL A 51 9.31 2.52 2.35
C VAL A 51 10.83 2.38 2.37
N CYS A 52 11.51 3.23 3.14
CA CYS A 52 12.96 3.13 3.34
C CYS A 52 13.30 1.83 4.07
N VAL A 53 14.06 0.94 3.42
CA VAL A 53 14.57 -0.31 4.01
C VAL A 53 16.08 -0.27 4.24
N ASN A 54 16.68 0.93 4.36
CA ASN A 54 18.08 1.04 4.75
C ASN A 54 18.30 0.60 6.21
N ARG A 55 19.55 0.30 6.59
CA ARG A 55 19.96 -0.30 7.88
C ARG A 55 19.23 0.27 9.10
N THR A 56 19.14 1.59 9.23
CA THR A 56 18.51 2.25 10.39
C THR A 56 17.00 2.04 10.41
N CYS A 57 16.32 2.20 9.28
CA CYS A 57 14.87 1.98 9.21
C CYS A 57 14.51 0.50 9.37
N ARG A 58 15.36 -0.42 8.89
CA ARG A 58 15.21 -1.87 9.16
C ARG A 58 15.23 -2.18 10.66
N ARG A 59 16.18 -1.63 11.40
CA ARG A 59 16.23 -1.77 12.87
C ARG A 59 15.03 -1.15 13.60
N GLN A 60 14.28 -0.29 12.93
CA GLN A 60 13.11 0.40 13.47
C GLN A 60 11.79 -0.16 12.93
N GLY A 61 11.81 -1.34 12.29
CA GLY A 61 10.60 -2.04 11.87
C GLY A 61 10.10 -1.68 10.46
N SER A 62 10.98 -1.31 9.54
CA SER A 62 10.56 -0.92 8.18
C SER A 62 9.99 -2.07 7.35
N PHE A 63 10.32 -3.32 7.68
CA PHE A 63 9.77 -4.48 6.96
C PHE A 63 8.34 -4.77 7.37
N GLU A 64 8.04 -4.73 8.66
CA GLU A 64 6.67 -4.80 9.18
C GLU A 64 5.83 -3.64 8.62
N THR A 65 6.42 -2.44 8.55
CA THR A 65 5.76 -1.27 7.95
C THR A 65 5.44 -1.49 6.47
N LEU A 66 6.39 -2.03 5.71
CA LEU A 66 6.21 -2.34 4.30
C LEU A 66 5.13 -3.41 4.09
N GLU A 67 5.14 -4.45 4.91
CA GLU A 67 4.16 -5.53 4.86
C GLU A 67 2.75 -5.01 5.19
N VAL A 68 2.59 -4.23 6.27
CA VAL A 68 1.31 -3.62 6.65
C VAL A 68 0.79 -2.75 5.53
N LEU A 69 1.61 -1.80 5.04
CA LEU A 69 1.20 -0.91 3.95
C LEU A 69 0.81 -1.71 2.70
N SER A 70 1.59 -2.71 2.31
CA SER A 70 1.27 -3.54 1.14
C SER A 70 -0.03 -4.33 1.36
N GLY A 71 -0.30 -4.74 2.60
CA GLY A 71 -1.46 -5.53 2.97
C GLY A 71 -2.77 -4.73 3.02
N VAL A 72 -2.71 -3.44 3.37
CA VAL A 72 -3.88 -2.54 3.44
C VAL A 72 -4.02 -1.59 2.26
N SER A 73 -3.01 -1.49 1.39
CA SER A 73 -3.04 -0.58 0.24
C SER A 73 -4.09 -0.99 -0.78
N PRO A 74 -4.91 -0.05 -1.28
CA PRO A 74 -5.82 -0.34 -2.38
C PRO A 74 -5.02 -0.60 -3.67
N PRO A 75 -5.61 -1.30 -4.66
CA PRO A 75 -4.90 -1.75 -5.86
C PRO A 75 -4.36 -0.61 -6.73
N ASN A 76 -4.90 0.61 -6.60
CA ASN A 76 -4.45 1.79 -7.33
C ASN A 76 -3.23 2.50 -6.72
N ILE A 77 -2.75 2.06 -5.54
CA ILE A 77 -1.58 2.61 -4.87
C ILE A 77 -0.50 1.53 -4.79
N ALA A 78 0.64 1.78 -5.43
CA ALA A 78 1.78 0.87 -5.37
C ALA A 78 2.57 1.09 -4.07
N VAL A 79 2.83 0.02 -3.33
CA VAL A 79 3.73 0.06 -2.17
C VAL A 79 5.04 -0.64 -2.52
N LYS A 80 6.18 0.05 -2.39
CA LYS A 80 7.50 -0.48 -2.76
C LYS A 80 8.55 -0.19 -1.69
N SER A 81 9.55 -1.05 -1.60
CA SER A 81 10.76 -0.75 -0.82
C SER A 81 11.66 0.23 -1.57
N CYS A 82 12.48 0.98 -0.83
CA CYS A 82 13.49 1.87 -1.42
C CYS A 82 14.75 1.99 -0.55
N GLY A 83 15.78 2.62 -1.12
CA GLY A 83 17.03 2.93 -0.44
C GLY A 83 16.88 4.00 0.65
N CYS A 84 18.02 4.52 1.11
CA CYS A 84 18.03 5.55 2.15
C CYS A 84 17.33 6.84 1.68
N LEU A 85 16.37 7.33 2.46
CA LEU A 85 15.72 8.63 2.22
C LEU A 85 16.44 9.82 2.90
N GLY A 86 17.62 9.59 3.50
CA GLY A 86 18.42 10.65 4.13
C GLY A 86 17.88 11.19 5.47
N ARG A 87 16.90 10.52 6.08
CA ARG A 87 16.22 10.95 7.33
C ARG A 87 16.39 9.95 8.48
N CYS A 88 17.58 9.35 8.59
CA CYS A 88 17.91 8.42 9.66
C CYS A 88 17.68 9.06 11.04
N GLY A 89 17.23 8.26 12.02
CA GLY A 89 16.87 8.73 13.37
C GLY A 89 15.36 8.94 13.57
N ALA A 90 14.60 9.15 12.49
CA ALA A 90 13.15 9.28 12.51
C ALA A 90 12.44 8.16 11.72
N GLY A 91 13.03 6.96 11.65
CA GLY A 91 12.46 5.88 10.85
C GLY A 91 11.37 5.07 11.58
N PRO A 92 10.72 4.14 10.86
CA PRO A 92 10.75 3.96 9.40
C PRO A 92 10.29 5.22 8.65
N ASN A 93 11.02 5.53 7.57
CA ASN A 93 10.74 6.71 6.75
C ASN A 93 10.06 6.30 5.46
N LEU A 94 9.06 7.08 5.05
CA LEU A 94 8.30 6.89 3.82
C LEU A 94 8.42 8.12 2.92
N VAL A 95 8.18 7.93 1.63
CA VAL A 95 7.84 9.03 0.72
C VAL A 95 6.60 8.66 -0.09
N VAL A 96 5.66 9.60 -0.17
CA VAL A 96 4.40 9.48 -0.90
C VAL A 96 4.49 10.26 -2.21
N LEU A 97 4.23 9.58 -3.32
CA LEU A 97 4.37 10.07 -4.69
C LEU A 97 2.99 10.20 -5.35
N PRO A 98 2.83 11.14 -6.32
CA PRO A 98 3.88 11.99 -6.92
C PRO A 98 4.30 13.21 -6.08
N ASN A 99 3.54 13.56 -5.04
CA ASN A 99 3.70 14.81 -4.28
C ASN A 99 5.08 14.98 -3.60
N GLY A 100 5.80 13.89 -3.36
CA GLY A 100 7.10 13.89 -2.71
C GLY A 100 7.00 14.23 -1.22
N VAL A 101 5.95 13.75 -0.55
CA VAL A 101 5.71 14.01 0.87
C VAL A 101 6.46 12.97 1.69
N PHE A 102 7.39 13.42 2.55
CA PHE A 102 8.16 12.55 3.42
C PHE A 102 7.50 12.40 4.78
N ILE A 103 7.48 11.17 5.30
CA ILE A 103 6.86 10.81 6.57
C ILE A 103 7.89 10.05 7.40
N GLY A 104 8.08 10.45 8.65
CA GLY A 104 8.91 9.72 9.62
C GLY A 104 8.07 9.07 10.71
N HIS A 105 8.72 8.34 11.60
CA HIS A 105 8.13 7.66 12.76
C HIS A 105 6.99 6.71 12.41
N CYS A 106 7.03 6.11 11.22
CA CYS A 106 6.01 5.18 10.77
C CYS A 106 6.32 3.75 11.23
N GLY A 107 6.61 3.56 12.53
CA GLY A 107 7.11 2.28 13.06
C GLY A 107 6.04 1.31 13.54
N THR A 108 4.78 1.74 13.56
CA THR A 108 3.65 0.95 14.04
C THR A 108 2.66 0.71 12.91
N ALA A 109 1.97 -0.43 12.97
CA ALA A 109 0.92 -0.77 12.01
C ALA A 109 -0.20 0.29 11.99
N ALA A 110 -0.57 0.79 13.18
CA ALA A 110 -1.52 1.89 13.36
C ALA A 110 -1.10 3.15 12.59
N LYS A 111 0.17 3.57 12.71
CA LYS A 111 0.65 4.77 12.01
C LYS A 111 0.73 4.54 10.50
N ALA A 112 1.13 3.35 10.07
CA ALA A 112 1.18 2.97 8.66
C ALA A 112 -0.21 3.02 8.00
N ALA A 113 -1.22 2.41 8.65
CA ALA A 113 -2.60 2.45 8.19
C ALA A 113 -3.12 3.89 8.16
N GLN A 114 -2.94 4.66 9.23
CA GLN A 114 -3.37 6.06 9.28
C GLN A 114 -2.77 6.89 8.13
N VAL A 115 -1.47 6.73 7.88
CA VAL A 115 -0.81 7.42 6.75
C VAL A 115 -1.50 7.09 5.43
N LEU A 116 -1.75 5.81 5.15
CA LEU A 116 -2.42 5.42 3.92
C LEU A 116 -3.82 6.06 3.82
N MET A 117 -4.61 6.03 4.89
CA MET A 117 -5.97 6.58 4.94
C MET A 117 -5.98 8.08 4.67
N ASP A 118 -5.06 8.82 5.30
CA ASP A 118 -4.88 10.26 5.10
C ASP A 118 -4.66 10.61 3.61
N PHE A 119 -3.99 9.72 2.85
CA PHE A 119 -3.70 9.90 1.43
C PHE A 119 -4.77 9.32 0.49
N CYS A 120 -5.53 8.33 0.94
CA CYS A 120 -6.69 7.79 0.21
C CYS A 120 -7.93 8.69 0.33
N GLY A 121 -7.92 9.69 1.22
CA GLY A 121 -9.08 10.53 1.51
C GLY A 121 -10.12 9.84 2.41
N LEU A 122 -9.72 8.75 3.06
CA LEU A 122 -10.53 8.02 4.03
C LEU A 122 -10.32 8.71 5.39
N SER A 123 -11.43 9.12 6.02
CA SER A 123 -11.43 10.28 6.92
C SER A 123 -11.46 9.92 8.39
N THR A 124 -11.67 8.65 8.75
CA THR A 124 -11.91 8.27 10.15
C THR A 124 -10.87 7.32 10.72
N SER A 125 -10.56 7.51 12.01
CA SER A 125 -9.69 6.61 12.78
C SER A 125 -10.28 5.20 12.91
N GLU A 126 -11.60 5.08 12.80
CA GLU A 126 -12.33 3.81 12.85
C GLU A 126 -12.09 3.00 11.59
N GLU A 127 -12.17 3.60 10.40
CA GLU A 127 -11.84 2.93 9.14
C GLU A 127 -10.38 2.40 9.16
N ALA A 128 -9.43 3.18 9.69
CA ALA A 128 -8.03 2.72 9.81
C ALA A 128 -7.90 1.50 10.74
N SER A 129 -8.67 1.48 11.84
CA SER A 129 -8.74 0.34 12.76
C SER A 129 -9.36 -0.89 12.08
N ASN A 130 -10.43 -0.70 11.31
CA ASN A 130 -11.11 -1.76 10.57
C ASN A 130 -10.21 -2.36 9.50
N CYS A 131 -9.43 -1.56 8.77
CA CYS A 131 -8.43 -2.07 7.82
C CYS A 131 -7.36 -2.93 8.50
N LEU A 132 -6.91 -2.56 9.70
CA LEU A 132 -5.95 -3.35 10.46
C LEU A 132 -6.55 -4.64 11.00
N ALA A 133 -7.78 -4.59 11.50
CA ALA A 133 -8.51 -5.78 11.94
C ALA A 133 -8.72 -6.76 10.77
N ALA A 134 -9.14 -6.24 9.61
CA ALA A 134 -9.27 -7.00 8.38
C ALA A 134 -7.95 -7.64 7.94
N LEU A 135 -6.83 -6.91 8.02
CA LEU A 135 -5.50 -7.46 7.72
C LEU A 135 -5.13 -8.62 8.67
N ALA A 136 -5.39 -8.47 9.96
CA ALA A 136 -5.10 -9.50 10.95
C ALA A 136 -5.93 -10.77 10.70
N LEU A 137 -7.23 -10.61 10.41
CA LEU A 137 -8.10 -11.73 10.04
C LEU A 137 -7.67 -12.38 8.73
N ARG A 138 -7.22 -11.62 7.74
CA ARG A 138 -6.74 -12.16 6.46
C ARG A 138 -5.51 -13.05 6.67
N LYS A 139 -4.52 -12.58 7.44
CA LYS A 139 -3.34 -13.38 7.79
C LYS A 139 -3.73 -14.69 8.48
N LYS A 140 -4.67 -14.62 9.42
CA LYS A 140 -5.18 -15.83 10.10
C LYS A 140 -5.91 -16.76 9.12
N ALA A 141 -6.70 -16.22 8.19
CA ALA A 141 -7.40 -16.99 7.18
C ALA A 141 -6.41 -17.71 6.24
N GLU A 142 -5.32 -17.04 5.86
CA GLU A 142 -4.22 -17.62 5.07
C GLU A 142 -3.51 -18.75 5.84
N GLU A 143 -3.25 -18.58 7.14
CA GLU A 143 -2.69 -19.63 7.99
C GLU A 143 -3.60 -20.87 8.08
N GLU A 144 -4.91 -20.68 8.30
CA GLU A 144 -5.87 -21.79 8.34
C GLU A 144 -6.01 -22.47 6.97
N PHE A 145 -5.97 -21.69 5.89
CA PHE A 145 -5.96 -22.22 4.53
C PHE A 145 -4.75 -23.13 4.29
N LEU A 146 -3.54 -22.70 4.69
CA LEU A 146 -2.32 -23.50 4.56
C LEU A 146 -2.33 -24.78 5.41
N LYS A 147 -3.08 -24.80 6.52
CA LYS A 147 -3.31 -26.00 7.33
C LYS A 147 -4.34 -26.96 6.72
N GLY A 148 -5.07 -26.54 5.69
CA GLY A 148 -6.20 -27.29 5.10
C GLY A 148 -7.53 -27.08 5.81
N ASN A 149 -7.61 -26.14 6.76
CA ASN A 149 -8.82 -25.82 7.52
C ASN A 149 -9.68 -24.82 6.73
N PHE A 150 -10.26 -25.27 5.62
CA PHE A 150 -10.98 -24.39 4.70
C PHE A 150 -12.21 -23.71 5.31
N SER A 151 -12.96 -24.41 6.18
CA SER A 151 -14.13 -23.84 6.86
C SER A 151 -13.76 -22.66 7.77
N ASP A 152 -12.67 -22.77 8.52
CA ASP A 152 -12.21 -21.72 9.43
C ASP A 152 -11.67 -20.53 8.63
N SER A 153 -10.97 -20.82 7.52
CA SER A 153 -10.53 -19.79 6.58
C SER A 153 -11.71 -19.00 6.01
N GLU A 154 -12.75 -19.69 5.50
CA GLU A 154 -13.97 -19.06 4.96
C GLU A 154 -14.70 -18.21 6.01
N LEU A 155 -14.80 -18.70 7.25
CA LEU A 155 -15.39 -17.94 8.35
C LEU A 155 -14.63 -16.66 8.67
N LEU A 156 -13.29 -16.70 8.63
CA LEU A 156 -12.45 -15.53 8.84
C LEU A 156 -12.58 -14.53 7.70
N LEU A 157 -12.66 -14.99 6.45
CA LEU A 157 -12.90 -14.13 5.28
C LEU A 157 -14.29 -13.47 5.34
N THR A 158 -15.31 -14.20 5.78
CA THR A 158 -16.67 -13.66 5.97
C THR A 158 -16.69 -12.53 7.00
N GLN A 159 -15.94 -12.68 8.11
CA GLN A 159 -15.79 -11.61 9.11
C GLN A 159 -15.12 -10.35 8.54
N ILE A 160 -14.16 -10.51 7.63
CA ILE A 160 -13.51 -9.37 6.96
C ILE A 160 -14.52 -8.54 6.17
N VAL A 161 -15.39 -9.21 5.40
CA VAL A 161 -16.43 -8.53 4.60
C VAL A 161 -17.37 -7.75 5.51
N ALA A 162 -17.75 -8.32 6.66
CA ALA A 162 -18.59 -7.65 7.64
C ALA A 162 -17.92 -6.41 8.27
N ILE A 163 -16.61 -6.44 8.52
CA ILE A 163 -15.85 -5.31 9.11
C ILE A 163 -15.63 -4.17 8.12
N LEU A 164 -15.42 -4.49 6.84
CA LEU A 164 -15.08 -3.48 5.83
C LEU A 164 -16.29 -2.77 5.24
N GLU A 165 -17.52 -3.10 5.68
CA GLU A 165 -18.78 -2.60 5.12
C GLU A 165 -18.67 -2.38 3.61
N VAL A 166 -18.27 -3.44 2.90
CA VAL A 166 -18.35 -3.38 1.44
C VAL A 166 -19.85 -3.25 1.15
N PRO A 167 -20.33 -2.18 0.49
CA PRO A 167 -21.73 -2.11 0.12
C PRO A 167 -22.04 -3.42 -0.60
N PRO A 168 -23.17 -4.07 -0.26
CA PRO A 168 -23.53 -5.33 -0.89
C PRO A 168 -23.39 -5.12 -2.38
N TYR A 169 -22.61 -6.00 -3.01
CA TYR A 169 -22.50 -6.07 -4.46
C TYR A 169 -23.91 -5.94 -5.00
N ASP A 170 -24.24 -4.80 -5.60
CA ASP A 170 -25.57 -4.58 -6.16
C ASP A 170 -25.83 -5.78 -7.05
N ASP A 171 -26.90 -6.52 -6.77
CA ASP A 171 -27.36 -7.66 -7.54
C ASP A 171 -27.71 -7.15 -8.94
N SER A 172 -26.68 -6.93 -9.75
CA SER A 172 -26.81 -6.52 -11.13
C SER A 172 -27.59 -7.62 -11.85
N PRO A 173 -28.69 -7.29 -12.55
CA PRO A 173 -29.61 -8.24 -13.12
C PRO A 173 -29.02 -8.85 -14.39
N TYR A 174 -28.17 -9.87 -14.26
CA TYR A 174 -27.78 -10.76 -15.35
C TYR A 174 -28.50 -12.11 -15.27
N HIS A 175 -29.69 -12.15 -14.68
CA HIS A 175 -30.62 -13.27 -14.81
C HIS A 175 -31.96 -12.75 -15.33
N GLU A 176 -32.44 -13.38 -16.41
CA GLU A 176 -33.74 -13.19 -17.08
C GLU A 176 -33.92 -12.10 -18.14
N LEU A 177 -32.95 -11.90 -19.04
CA LEU A 177 -33.30 -11.41 -20.39
C LEU A 177 -32.63 -12.27 -21.46
N HIS A 178 -33.50 -12.95 -22.23
CA HIS A 178 -33.27 -13.75 -23.44
C HIS A 178 -33.48 -15.27 -23.34
N PHE A 179 -34.57 -15.69 -22.69
CA PHE A 179 -35.40 -16.76 -23.26
C PHE A 179 -36.74 -16.17 -23.66
N GLY A 180 -36.99 -16.06 -24.96
CA GLY A 180 -38.32 -15.76 -25.51
C GLY A 180 -38.42 -14.44 -26.27
N GLN A 181 -38.01 -14.44 -27.54
CA GLN A 181 -38.79 -13.92 -28.67
C GLN A 181 -37.99 -14.09 -29.97
N TYR A 182 -37.82 -15.34 -30.39
CA TYR A 182 -37.74 -15.62 -31.83
C TYR A 182 -39.16 -15.51 -32.36
N HIS A 183 -39.57 -14.30 -32.75
CA HIS A 183 -40.75 -14.12 -33.58
C HIS A 183 -40.48 -14.84 -34.91
N HIS A 184 -41.20 -15.94 -35.10
CA HIS A 184 -41.43 -16.58 -36.39
C HIS A 184 -41.92 -15.52 -37.39
N HIS A 185 -41.07 -15.12 -38.33
CA HIS A 185 -41.53 -14.61 -39.62
C HIS A 185 -41.79 -15.83 -40.50
N ALA A 186 -43.03 -16.33 -40.45
CA ALA A 186 -43.55 -17.31 -41.38
C ALA A 186 -44.85 -16.75 -42.01
N LEU A 187 -44.75 -16.49 -43.32
CA LEU A 187 -45.77 -16.62 -44.37
C LEU A 187 -47.06 -15.78 -44.30
N SER A 188 -47.23 -14.92 -45.32
CA SER A 188 -48.45 -14.61 -46.11
C SER A 188 -48.15 -13.33 -46.90
N GLU A 189 -48.45 -13.12 -48.18
CA GLU A 189 -49.01 -13.83 -49.33
C GLU A 189 -48.50 -13.06 -50.57
#